data_AF-A0A9D1BW81-F1
#
_entry.id   AF-A0A9D1BW81-F1
#
_cell.length_a   1.000
_cell.length_b   1.000
_cell.length_c   1.000
_cell.angle_alpha   90.00
_cell.angle_beta   90.00
_cell.angle_gamma   90.00
#
_symmetry.space_group_name_H-M   'P 1'
#
loop_
_entity.id
_entity.type
_entity.pdbx_description
1 polymer ?
#
loop_
_entity_poly.entity_id
_entity_poly.type
_entity_poly.pdbx_seq_one_letter_code
_entity_poly.pdbx_strand_id
1 'polypeptide(L)'
;MQFYRAVNNAQKYLAACSAFAKKEIKKDPIRLHQLAETMLKDFPKEKKVTSLAESFAKKAVRKNASYQHYNTYAQLLLKNGKKEEALAAANKCLELAKEKSREEAAAQRLIKIIKG
;
A
#
# COMPACT_ATOMS: atom_id res chain seq x y z
N MET A 1 0.08 -0.97 17.99
CA MET A 1 0.62 -1.73 16.83
C MET A 1 2.07 -2.16 17.04
N GLN A 2 2.96 -1.30 17.55
CA GLN A 2 4.36 -1.64 17.86
C GLN A 2 4.55 -2.90 18.73
N PHE A 3 3.74 -3.09 19.77
CA PHE A 3 3.84 -4.28 20.62
C PHE A 3 3.62 -5.59 19.85
N TYR A 4 2.60 -5.66 18.98
CA TYR A 4 2.30 -6.86 18.18
C TYR A 4 3.33 -7.11 17.08
N ARG A 5 3.95 -6.06 16.56
CA ARG A 5 5.12 -6.17 15.69
C ARG A 5 6.30 -6.79 16.44
N ALA A 6 6.57 -6.32 17.66
CA ALA A 6 7.69 -6.81 18.49
C ALA A 6 7.54 -8.30 18.85
N VAL A 7 6.31 -8.78 19.06
CA VAL A 7 6.03 -10.20 19.31
C VAL A 7 5.69 -11.01 18.03
N ASN A 8 5.95 -10.44 16.84
CA ASN A 8 5.69 -11.04 15.52
C ASN A 8 4.28 -11.66 15.38
N ASN A 9 3.28 -11.05 16.02
CA ASN A 9 1.90 -11.56 16.03
C ASN A 9 1.05 -10.84 14.99
N ALA A 10 1.11 -11.35 13.75
CA ALA A 10 0.38 -10.80 12.62
C ALA A 10 -1.15 -10.80 12.81
N GLN A 11 -1.71 -11.78 13.53
CA GLN A 11 -3.16 -11.85 13.80
C GLN A 11 -3.65 -10.71 14.69
N LYS A 12 -3.01 -10.49 15.85
CA LYS A 12 -3.37 -9.40 16.75
C LYS A 12 -3.06 -8.03 16.13
N TYR A 13 -2.00 -7.95 15.33
CA TYR A 13 -1.68 -6.77 14.55
C TYR A 13 -2.79 -6.43 13.56
N LEU A 14 -3.25 -7.41 12.77
CA LEU A 14 -4.35 -7.22 11.80
C LEU A 14 -5.65 -6.79 12.48
N ALA A 15 -5.98 -7.41 13.62
CA ALA A 15 -7.15 -7.01 14.42
C ALA A 15 -7.05 -5.55 14.89
N ALA A 16 -5.87 -5.14 15.36
CA ALA A 16 -5.61 -3.76 15.76
C ALA A 16 -5.72 -2.78 14.57
N CYS A 17 -5.16 -3.12 13.41
CA CYS A 17 -5.27 -2.32 12.18
C CYS A 17 -6.73 -2.17 11.72
N SER A 18 -7.50 -3.25 11.75
CA SER A 18 -8.91 -3.23 11.38
C SER A 18 -9.75 -2.38 12.36
N ALA A 19 -9.50 -2.52 13.66
CA ALA A 19 -10.18 -1.71 14.69
C ALA A 19 -9.83 -0.22 14.55
N PHE A 20 -8.56 0.10 14.32
CA PHE A 20 -8.09 1.46 14.10
C PHE A 20 -8.70 2.07 12.83
N ALA A 21 -8.74 1.32 11.72
CA ALA A 21 -9.37 1.77 10.48
C ALA A 21 -10.87 2.08 10.65
N LYS A 22 -11.59 1.27 11.43
CA LYS A 22 -13.02 1.47 11.69
C LYS A 22 -13.29 2.64 12.65
N LYS A 23 -12.51 2.79 13.71
CA LYS A 23 -12.74 3.82 14.75
C LYS A 23 -12.20 5.19 14.37
N GLU A 24 -10.94 5.23 13.94
CA GLU A 24 -10.15 6.47 13.84
C GLU A 24 -10.06 7.00 12.40
N ILE A 25 -10.01 6.10 11.43
CA ILE A 25 -9.80 6.49 10.04
C ILE A 25 -11.12 6.87 9.39
N LYS A 26 -12.22 6.18 9.73
CA LYS A 26 -13.62 6.30 9.27
C LYS A 26 -13.84 6.48 7.76
N LYS A 27 -13.15 7.39 7.08
CA LYS A 27 -13.16 7.64 5.63
C LYS A 27 -11.95 8.46 5.13
N ASP A 28 -10.92 8.72 5.92
CA ASP A 28 -9.78 9.58 5.58
C ASP A 28 -8.75 8.87 4.68
N PRO A 29 -8.54 9.31 3.43
CA PRO A 29 -7.66 8.63 2.49
C PRO A 29 -6.18 8.68 2.88
N ILE A 30 -5.74 9.76 3.54
CA ILE A 30 -4.34 9.94 3.94
C ILE A 30 -4.02 8.95 5.06
N ARG A 31 -4.88 8.87 6.09
CA ARG A 31 -4.70 7.90 7.17
C ARG A 31 -4.83 6.45 6.69
N LEU A 32 -5.74 6.16 5.75
CA LEU A 32 -5.87 4.83 5.14
C LEU A 32 -4.57 4.40 4.45
N HIS A 33 -3.96 5.32 3.71
CA HIS A 33 -2.69 5.07 3.04
C HIS A 33 -1.55 4.86 4.04
N GLN A 34 -1.40 5.74 5.03
CA GLN A 34 -0.37 5.59 6.06
C GLN A 34 -0.49 4.25 6.80
N LEU A 35 -1.72 3.81 7.08
CA LEU A 35 -1.96 2.50 7.67
C LEU A 35 -1.51 1.39 6.73
N ALA A 36 -1.89 1.43 5.45
CA ALA A 36 -1.49 0.43 4.46
C ALA A 36 0.03 0.35 4.27
N GLU A 37 0.72 1.49 4.23
CA GLU A 37 2.18 1.57 4.16
C GLU A 37 2.84 0.97 5.41
N THR A 38 2.32 1.31 6.58
CA THR A 38 2.81 0.78 7.86
C THR A 38 2.66 -0.74 7.91
N MET A 39 1.50 -1.26 7.49
CA MET A 39 1.22 -2.69 7.40
C MET A 39 2.18 -3.41 6.45
N LEU A 40 2.48 -2.80 5.29
CA LEU A 40 3.45 -3.33 4.33
C LEU A 40 4.87 -3.36 4.92
N LYS A 41 5.27 -2.32 5.67
CA LYS A 41 6.60 -2.23 6.31
C LYS A 41 6.78 -3.21 7.46
N ASP A 42 5.75 -3.36 8.29
CA ASP A 42 5.80 -4.23 9.48
C ASP A 42 5.72 -5.71 9.11
N PHE A 43 4.84 -6.09 8.18
CA PHE A 43 4.64 -7.48 7.78
C PHE A 43 4.57 -7.65 6.24
N PRO A 44 5.68 -7.42 5.51
CA PRO A 44 5.70 -7.46 4.05
C PRO A 44 5.47 -8.85 3.43
N LYS A 45 5.58 -9.92 4.24
CA LYS A 45 5.43 -11.32 3.79
C LYS A 45 4.09 -11.94 4.20
N GLU A 46 3.36 -11.30 5.12
CA GLU A 46 2.09 -11.86 5.62
C GLU A 46 0.93 -11.53 4.70
N LYS A 47 0.50 -12.52 3.91
CA LYS A 47 -0.58 -12.37 2.93
C LYS A 47 -1.85 -11.75 3.51
N LYS A 48 -2.23 -12.11 4.74
CA LYS A 48 -3.43 -11.56 5.40
C LYS A 48 -3.29 -10.05 5.66
N VAL A 49 -2.10 -9.63 6.09
CA VAL A 49 -1.80 -8.22 6.38
C VAL A 49 -1.73 -7.43 5.08
N THR A 50 -0.98 -7.92 4.08
CA THR A 50 -0.86 -7.26 2.77
C THR A 50 -2.19 -7.21 2.01
N SER A 51 -3.07 -8.20 2.16
CA SER A 51 -4.41 -8.19 1.56
C SER A 51 -5.33 -7.13 2.19
N LEU A 52 -5.31 -6.99 3.52
CA LEU A 52 -6.06 -5.93 4.19
C LEU A 52 -5.50 -4.54 3.85
N ALA A 53 -4.17 -4.41 3.83
CA ALA A 53 -3.50 -3.17 3.44
C ALA A 53 -3.81 -2.78 1.99
N GLU A 54 -3.84 -3.73 1.05
CA GLU A 54 -4.28 -3.50 -0.34
C GLU A 54 -5.68 -2.88 -0.36
N SER A 55 -6.61 -3.43 0.43
CA SER A 55 -7.99 -2.91 0.49
C SER A 55 -8.05 -1.47 1.01
N PHE A 56 -7.18 -1.09 1.96
CA PHE A 56 -7.08 0.28 2.44
C PHE A 56 -6.43 1.22 1.41
N ALA A 57 -5.34 0.79 0.78
CA ALA A 57 -4.69 1.55 -0.28
C ALA A 57 -5.63 1.77 -1.48
N LYS A 58 -6.42 0.77 -1.86
CA LYS A 58 -7.46 0.87 -2.90
C LYS A 58 -8.52 1.93 -2.56
N LYS A 59 -8.94 1.99 -1.29
CA LYS A 59 -9.87 3.03 -0.82
C LYS A 59 -9.23 4.42 -0.79
N ALA A 60 -7.94 4.50 -0.45
CA ALA A 60 -7.20 5.76 -0.47
C ALA A 60 -7.11 6.33 -1.89
N VAL A 61 -6.63 5.54 -2.87
CA VAL A 61 -6.50 5.99 -4.28
C VAL A 61 -7.84 6.38 -4.90
N ARG A 62 -8.95 5.72 -4.53
CA ARG A 62 -10.29 6.08 -5.02
C ARG A 62 -10.79 7.44 -4.54
N LYS A 63 -10.27 7.93 -3.42
CA LYS A 63 -10.70 9.19 -2.80
C LYS A 63 -9.71 10.32 -3.02
N ASN A 64 -8.43 10.01 -2.92
CA ASN A 64 -7.34 10.95 -3.17
C ASN A 64 -6.27 10.19 -3.95
N ALA A 65 -6.19 10.45 -5.24
CA ALA A 65 -5.26 9.79 -6.15
C ALA A 65 -3.98 10.62 -6.23
N SER A 66 -2.99 10.31 -5.40
CA SER A 66 -1.65 10.91 -5.48
C SER A 66 -0.63 9.85 -5.90
N TYR A 67 0.53 10.31 -6.39
CA TYR A 67 1.68 9.46 -6.69
C TYR A 67 1.98 8.47 -5.54
N GLN A 68 2.05 8.96 -4.30
CA GLN A 68 2.37 8.14 -3.14
C GLN A 68 1.32 7.04 -2.90
N HIS A 69 0.04 7.39 -3.08
CA HIS A 69 -1.07 6.46 -2.92
C HIS A 69 -0.99 5.31 -3.94
N TYR A 70 -0.77 5.63 -5.22
CA TYR A 70 -0.61 4.61 -6.27
C TYR A 70 0.65 3.78 -6.10
N ASN A 71 1.76 4.39 -5.69
CA ASN A 71 3.02 3.68 -5.44
C ASN A 71 2.86 2.58 -4.38
N THR A 72 2.21 2.90 -3.25
CA THR A 72 1.97 1.92 -2.19
C THR A 72 0.96 0.87 -2.61
N TYR A 73 -0.09 1.26 -3.34
CA TYR A 73 -1.07 0.31 -3.87
C TYR A 73 -0.43 -0.70 -4.83
N ALA A 74 0.41 -0.25 -5.75
CA ALA A 74 1.13 -1.10 -6.69
C ALA A 74 2.07 -2.08 -5.98
N GLN A 75 2.81 -1.63 -4.97
CA GLN A 75 3.67 -2.52 -4.16
C GLN A 75 2.86 -3.60 -3.44
N LEU A 76 1.72 -3.24 -2.83
CA LEU A 76 0.85 -4.19 -2.14
C LEU A 76 0.26 -5.23 -3.10
N LEU A 77 -0.20 -4.80 -4.28
CA LEU A 77 -0.70 -5.68 -5.33
C LEU A 77 0.36 -6.67 -5.78
N LEU A 78 1.60 -6.20 -6.02
CA LEU A 78 2.73 -7.05 -6.38
C LEU A 78 3.00 -8.11 -5.29
N LYS A 79 2.99 -7.71 -4.01
CA LYS A 79 3.16 -8.63 -2.88
C LYS A 79 2.04 -9.66 -2.77
N ASN A 80 0.83 -9.28 -3.16
CA ASN A 80 -0.32 -10.18 -3.21
C ASN A 80 -0.35 -11.05 -4.49
N GLY A 81 0.66 -10.95 -5.37
CA GLY A 81 0.77 -11.72 -6.60
C GLY A 81 -0.05 -11.17 -7.78
N LYS A 82 -0.71 -10.02 -7.61
CA LYS A 82 -1.56 -9.38 -8.61
C LYS A 82 -0.74 -8.50 -9.54
N LYS A 83 0.14 -9.12 -10.33
CA LYS A 83 1.10 -8.40 -11.19
C LYS A 83 0.41 -7.47 -12.19
N GLU A 84 -0.70 -7.88 -12.80
CA GLU A 84 -1.43 -7.07 -13.79
C GLU A 84 -2.01 -5.78 -13.17
N GLU A 85 -2.74 -5.92 -12.04
CA GLU A 85 -3.26 -4.75 -11.31
C GLU A 85 -2.10 -3.88 -10.80
N ALA A 86 -1.01 -4.48 -10.33
CA ALA A 86 0.17 -3.75 -9.85
C ALA A 86 0.78 -2.90 -10.96
N LEU A 87 0.87 -3.44 -12.17
CA LEU A 87 1.41 -2.76 -13.34
C LEU A 87 0.51 -1.58 -13.74
N ALA A 88 -0.81 -1.77 -13.74
CA ALA A 88 -1.76 -0.68 -14.00
C ALA A 88 -1.63 0.45 -12.96
N ALA A 89 -1.54 0.11 -11.67
CA ALA A 89 -1.33 1.08 -10.61
C ALA A 89 0.03 1.79 -10.70
N ALA A 90 1.09 1.07 -11.07
CA ALA A 90 2.43 1.64 -11.25
C ALA A 90 2.53 2.54 -12.48
N ASN A 91 1.82 2.23 -13.56
CA ASN A 91 1.68 3.14 -14.70
C ASN A 91 0.94 4.42 -14.32
N LYS A 92 -0.17 4.30 -13.57
CA LYS A 92 -0.87 5.48 -13.03
C LYS A 92 0.02 6.32 -12.12
N CYS A 93 0.86 5.65 -11.33
CA CYS A 93 1.87 6.29 -10.51
C CYS A 93 2.86 7.09 -11.38
N LEU A 94 3.34 6.50 -12.48
CA LEU A 94 4.24 7.15 -13.44
C LEU A 94 3.58 8.35 -14.13
N GLU A 95 2.31 8.23 -14.55
CA GLU A 95 1.54 9.32 -15.15
C GLU A 95 1.36 10.52 -14.19
N LEU A 96 1.27 10.25 -12.88
CA LEU A 96 1.15 11.29 -11.85
C LEU A 96 2.49 11.87 -11.42
N ALA A 97 3.60 11.19 -11.72
CA ALA A 97 4.93 11.69 -11.42
C ALA A 97 5.26 12.84 -12.36
N LYS A 98 5.88 13.89 -11.83
CA LYS A 98 6.39 14.98 -12.67
C LYS A 98 7.59 14.48 -13.48
N GLU A 99 7.66 14.90 -14.73
CA GLU A 99 8.73 14.54 -15.66
C GLU A 99 10.10 14.92 -15.07
N LYS A 100 11.09 14.03 -15.20
CA LYS A 100 12.45 14.16 -14.62
C LYS A 100 12.51 14.25 -13.09
N SER A 101 11.44 13.87 -12.38
CA SER A 101 11.44 13.84 -10.92
C SER A 101 11.89 12.50 -10.37
N ARG A 102 12.32 12.46 -9.10
CA ARG A 102 12.68 11.20 -8.41
C ARG A 102 11.52 10.20 -8.39
N GLU A 103 10.29 10.72 -8.40
CA GLU A 103 9.04 9.97 -8.44
C GLU A 103 8.90 9.18 -9.75
N GLU A 104 9.25 9.77 -10.89
CA GLU A 104 9.22 9.10 -12.19
C GLU A 104 10.18 7.91 -12.21
N ALA A 105 11.43 8.15 -11.78
CA ALA A 105 12.44 7.10 -11.70
C ALA A 105 12.02 5.97 -10.75
N ALA A 106 11.36 6.29 -9.63
CA ALA A 106 10.85 5.30 -8.69
C ALA A 106 9.67 4.50 -9.27
N ALA A 107 8.73 5.15 -9.97
CA ALA A 107 7.63 4.46 -10.65
C ALA A 107 8.14 3.55 -11.78
N GLN A 108 9.08 4.01 -12.60
CA GLN A 108 9.70 3.18 -13.65
C GLN A 108 10.42 1.96 -13.07
N ARG A 109 11.16 2.14 -11.96
CA ARG A 109 11.79 1.00 -11.25
C ARG A 109 10.75 0.00 -10.77
N LEU A 110 9.64 0.47 -10.20
CA LEU A 110 8.56 -0.41 -9.76
C LEU A 110 7.95 -1.18 -10.93
N ILE A 111 7.65 -0.50 -12.05
CA ILE A 111 7.14 -1.16 -13.27
C ILE A 111 8.13 -2.23 -13.76
N LYS A 112 9.43 -1.93 -13.77
CA LYS A 112 10.46 -2.88 -14.17
C LYS A 112 10.50 -4.10 -13.24
N ILE A 113 10.36 -3.91 -11.93
CA ILE A 113 10.29 -5.01 -10.95
C ILE A 113 9.03 -5.86 -11.15
N ILE A 114 7.91 -5.26 -11.53
CA ILE A 114 6.66 -5.99 -11.77
C ILE A 114 6.73 -6.83 -13.05
N LYS A 115 7.35 -6.28 -14.11
CA LYS A 115 7.52 -6.93 -15.42
C LYS A 115 8.64 -7.98 -15.45
N GLY A 116 9.65 -7.83 -14.58
CA GLY A 116 10.70 -8.82 -14.37
C GLY A 116 10.19 -10.08 -13.67
#